data_AF-A0A7S3FCT7-F1
#
_entry.id   AF-A0A7S3FCT7-F1
#
_cell.length_a   1.000
_cell.length_b   1.000
_cell.length_c   1.000
_cell.angle_alpha   90.00
_cell.angle_beta   90.00
_cell.angle_gamma   90.00
#
_symmetry.space_group_name_H-M   'P 1'
#
loop_
_entity.id
_entity.type
_entity.pdbx_description
1 polymer ?
#
loop_
_entity_poly.entity_id
_entity_poly.type
_entity_poly.pdbx_seq_one_letter_code
_entity_poly.pdbx_strand_id
1 'polypeptide(L)'
;SPKPPVEWRRKLLATAALNETFEASLCSRGLPPKLLLWARIRLAPAEEIMDGVPTDLGVSRLRSPLSADTEAEIRSSILLSLQKIRAPFDSAVEEDDAILTRRALPARTRLAVQHRRLAKLLLDGLMEGMHAELSDLEREAQAPAQKGSKRVGAGYSTSPERQREEAKRRAKEQRRQQVRQQREKRLEERSAQRSL
;
A
#
# COMPACT_ATOMS: atom_id res chain seq x y z
N SER A 1 23.89 15.39 -10.11
CA SER A 1 22.84 16.11 -9.37
C SER A 1 23.41 16.85 -8.18
N PRO A 2 23.00 18.10 -7.93
CA PRO A 2 23.37 18.83 -6.71
C PRO A 2 22.83 18.09 -5.48
N LYS A 3 23.58 18.01 -4.38
CA LYS A 3 23.09 17.46 -3.10
C LYS A 3 22.37 18.60 -2.36
N PRO A 4 21.22 18.35 -1.69
CA PRO A 4 20.61 19.41 -0.91
C PRO A 4 21.54 19.70 0.29
N PRO A 5 21.68 20.97 0.73
CA PRO A 5 22.53 21.30 1.84
C PRO A 5 22.12 20.48 3.09
N VAL A 6 23.09 19.92 3.81
CA VAL A 6 22.84 19.11 5.01
C VAL A 6 21.99 19.88 6.04
N GLU A 7 22.22 21.18 6.14
CA GLU A 7 21.47 22.10 6.99
C GLU A 7 19.97 22.14 6.66
N TRP A 8 19.63 21.92 5.41
CA TRP A 8 18.27 22.01 4.93
C TRP A 8 17.44 20.79 5.33
N ARG A 9 18.02 19.59 5.21
CA ARG A 9 17.42 18.36 5.75
C ARG A 9 17.24 18.46 7.26
N ARG A 10 18.21 19.03 7.99
CA ARG A 10 18.09 19.26 9.43
C ARG A 10 16.93 20.20 9.76
N LYS A 11 16.79 21.30 9.04
CA LYS A 11 15.66 22.23 9.21
C LYS A 11 14.33 21.53 8.96
N LEU A 12 14.19 20.77 7.88
CA LEU A 12 12.97 20.00 7.59
C LEU A 12 12.62 18.99 8.68
N LEU A 13 13.61 18.26 9.22
CA LEU A 13 13.40 17.33 10.33
C LEU A 13 12.93 18.05 11.60
N ALA A 14 13.53 19.22 11.89
CA ALA A 14 13.15 20.05 13.04
C ALA A 14 11.72 20.60 12.89
N THR A 15 11.37 21.14 11.71
CA THR A 15 10.01 21.61 11.41
C THR A 15 8.99 20.47 11.50
N ALA A 16 9.35 19.26 11.06
CA ALA A 16 8.48 18.10 11.14
C ALA A 16 8.35 17.50 12.55
N ALA A 17 9.07 18.04 13.55
CA ALA A 17 9.16 17.52 14.91
C ALA A 17 9.48 16.02 14.96
N LEU A 18 10.37 15.57 14.06
CA LEU A 18 10.77 14.17 13.97
C LEU A 18 11.99 13.92 14.85
N ASN A 19 11.86 12.93 15.73
CA ASN A 19 12.94 12.38 16.55
C ASN A 19 13.66 11.24 15.80
N GLU A 20 14.77 10.76 16.39
CA GLU A 20 15.55 9.64 15.83
C GLU A 20 14.98 8.26 16.21
N THR A 21 13.98 8.22 17.09
CA THR A 21 13.35 6.99 17.58
C THR A 21 11.93 6.86 17.06
N PHE A 22 11.64 5.73 16.41
CA PHE A 22 10.32 5.44 15.87
C PHE A 22 9.72 4.23 16.55
N GLU A 23 8.46 4.34 16.93
CA GLU A 23 7.69 3.23 17.47
C GLU A 23 7.02 2.46 16.34
N ALA A 24 7.15 1.14 16.37
CA ALA A 24 6.44 0.23 15.48
C ALA A 24 5.53 -0.68 16.32
N SER A 25 4.39 -1.05 15.74
CA SER A 25 3.37 -1.86 16.40
C SER A 25 3.05 -3.09 15.57
N LEU A 26 2.80 -4.21 16.25
CA LEU A 26 2.32 -5.44 15.62
C LEU A 26 0.93 -5.27 14.98
N CYS A 27 0.15 -4.26 15.41
CA CYS A 27 -1.18 -3.98 14.88
C CYS A 27 -1.14 -3.17 13.57
N SER A 28 -0.03 -2.52 13.24
CA SER A 28 0.15 -1.79 12.00
C SER A 28 0.95 -2.63 11.02
N ARG A 29 0.31 -3.03 9.91
CA ARG A 29 0.96 -3.84 8.85
C ARG A 29 1.91 -3.05 7.93
N GLY A 30 2.12 -1.76 8.19
CA GLY A 30 2.93 -0.89 7.35
C GLY A 30 3.92 -0.06 8.17
N LEU A 31 4.83 0.61 7.46
CA LEU A 31 5.81 1.47 8.11
C LEU A 31 5.11 2.63 8.84
N PRO A 32 5.61 3.01 10.04
CA PRO A 32 5.13 4.19 10.74
C PRO A 32 5.21 5.43 9.83
N PRO A 33 4.14 6.25 9.71
CA PRO A 33 4.14 7.43 8.84
C PRO A 33 5.27 8.42 9.17
N LYS A 34 5.65 8.51 10.45
CA LYS A 34 6.79 9.33 10.89
C LYS A 34 8.13 8.80 10.35
N LEU A 35 8.32 7.49 10.31
CA LEU A 35 9.52 6.87 9.76
C LEU A 35 9.60 7.09 8.24
N LEU A 36 8.48 6.96 7.53
CA LEU A 36 8.43 7.26 6.09
C LEU A 36 8.75 8.73 5.80
N LEU A 37 8.16 9.67 6.55
CA LEU A 37 8.47 11.09 6.39
C LEU A 37 9.95 11.38 6.69
N TRP A 38 10.49 10.80 7.76
CA TRP A 38 11.91 10.90 8.08
C TRP A 38 12.79 10.36 6.96
N ALA A 39 12.45 9.18 6.42
CA ALA A 39 13.20 8.53 5.38
C ALA A 39 13.17 9.33 4.07
N ARG A 40 12.02 9.90 3.68
CA ARG A 40 11.92 10.83 2.55
C ARG A 40 12.83 12.04 2.73
N ILE A 41 12.77 12.70 3.88
CA ILE A 41 13.63 13.86 4.17
C ILE A 41 15.13 13.48 4.16
N ARG A 42 15.49 12.24 4.53
CA ARG A 42 16.88 11.80 4.67
C ARG A 42 17.49 11.14 3.44
N LEU A 43 16.71 10.41 2.67
CA LEU A 43 17.19 9.54 1.60
C LEU A 43 16.80 10.03 0.21
N ALA A 44 15.70 10.78 0.06
CA ALA A 44 15.28 11.24 -1.26
C ALA A 44 16.34 12.14 -1.92
N PRO A 45 16.41 12.17 -3.26
CA PRO A 45 17.32 13.03 -4.01
C PRO A 45 17.03 14.52 -3.74
N ALA A 46 18.02 15.37 -3.99
CA ALA A 46 17.89 16.81 -3.75
C ALA A 46 16.74 17.43 -4.53
N GLU A 47 16.53 16.97 -5.76
CA GLU A 47 15.59 17.53 -6.72
C GLU A 47 14.16 17.42 -6.18
N GLU A 48 13.79 16.26 -5.62
CA GLU A 48 12.46 16.02 -5.04
C GLU A 48 12.28 16.67 -3.64
N ILE A 49 13.38 16.91 -2.92
CA ILE A 49 13.35 17.63 -1.64
C ILE A 49 13.33 19.14 -1.86
N MET A 50 13.90 19.63 -2.96
CA MET A 50 14.03 21.07 -3.26
C MET A 50 12.74 21.76 -3.59
N ASP A 51 11.73 21.01 -4.01
CA ASP A 51 10.35 21.49 -4.08
C ASP A 51 9.71 21.68 -2.70
N GLY A 52 10.33 21.15 -1.64
CA GLY A 52 9.98 21.33 -0.24
C GLY A 52 10.84 22.39 0.44
N VAL A 53 10.43 23.66 0.33
CA VAL A 53 10.97 24.75 1.17
C VAL A 53 10.90 24.31 2.66
N PRO A 54 11.88 24.62 3.52
CA PRO A 54 11.93 24.21 4.94
C PRO A 54 10.91 25.00 5.77
N THR A 55 9.64 24.79 5.45
CA THR A 55 8.44 25.38 6.00
C THR A 55 7.44 24.25 6.22
N ASP A 56 6.38 24.53 6.99
CA ASP A 56 5.31 23.54 7.23
C ASP A 56 4.66 23.04 5.94
N LEU A 57 4.62 23.90 4.92
CA LEU A 57 4.11 23.53 3.59
C LEU A 57 5.02 22.50 2.90
N GLY A 58 6.35 22.66 2.99
CA GLY A 58 7.30 21.69 2.44
C GLY A 58 7.23 20.34 3.17
N VAL A 59 7.15 20.36 4.51
CA VAL A 59 6.92 19.13 5.30
C VAL A 59 5.60 18.45 4.90
N SER A 60 4.54 19.23 4.68
CA SER A 60 3.23 18.68 4.28
C SER A 60 3.29 17.99 2.92
N ARG A 61 4.07 18.52 1.97
CA ARG A 61 4.28 17.86 0.65
C ARG A 61 4.98 16.52 0.80
N LEU A 62 6.01 16.45 1.64
CA LEU A 62 6.79 15.22 1.89
C LEU A 62 6.01 14.13 2.66
N ARG A 63 4.82 14.43 3.19
CA ARG A 63 3.92 13.41 3.76
C ARG A 63 3.27 12.56 2.67
N SER A 64 3.12 13.10 1.46
CA SER A 64 2.68 12.35 0.30
C SER A 64 3.84 11.52 -0.28
N PRO A 65 3.55 10.43 -1.01
CA PRO A 65 4.56 9.70 -1.76
C PRO A 65 5.30 10.62 -2.74
N LEU A 66 6.61 10.42 -2.84
CA LEU A 66 7.49 10.97 -3.85
C LEU A 66 7.33 10.22 -5.18
N SER A 67 8.26 10.41 -6.12
CA SER A 67 8.28 9.59 -7.34
C SER A 67 8.33 8.09 -6.99
N ALA A 68 7.74 7.25 -7.84
CA ALA A 68 7.65 5.81 -7.60
C ALA A 68 9.03 5.17 -7.40
N ASP A 69 10.01 5.59 -8.21
CA ASP A 69 11.40 5.12 -8.13
C ASP A 69 12.05 5.51 -6.78
N THR A 70 11.94 6.77 -6.38
CA THR A 70 12.45 7.24 -5.08
C THR A 70 11.77 6.52 -3.91
N GLU A 71 10.46 6.31 -3.98
CA GLU A 71 9.70 5.59 -2.95
C GLU A 71 10.11 4.10 -2.86
N ALA A 72 10.45 3.47 -3.98
CA ALA A 72 10.98 2.10 -4.03
C ALA A 72 12.39 2.01 -3.46
N GLU A 73 13.27 2.96 -3.78
CA GLU A 73 14.63 3.04 -3.20
C GLU A 73 14.59 3.25 -1.69
N ILE A 74 13.74 4.16 -1.21
CA ILE A 74 13.54 4.42 0.22
C ILE A 74 13.11 3.15 0.95
N ARG A 75 12.07 2.48 0.45
CA ARG A 75 11.57 1.23 1.04
C ARG A 75 12.62 0.13 1.02
N SER A 76 13.35 -0.01 -0.07
CA SER A 76 14.45 -0.97 -0.19
C SER A 76 15.55 -0.70 0.84
N SER A 77 15.92 0.57 1.06
CA SER A 77 16.89 0.95 2.09
C SER A 77 16.38 0.64 3.51
N ILE A 78 15.10 0.87 3.79
CA ILE A 78 14.49 0.52 5.08
C ILE A 78 14.47 -1.00 5.25
N LEU A 79 14.12 -1.76 4.21
CA LEU A 79 14.13 -3.22 4.20
C LEU A 79 15.49 -3.80 4.55
N LEU A 80 16.53 -3.33 3.89
CA LEU A 80 17.91 -3.73 4.19
C LEU A 80 18.29 -3.41 5.64
N SER A 81 17.79 -2.30 6.19
CA SER A 81 18.04 -1.92 7.58
C SER A 81 17.29 -2.83 8.56
N LEU A 82 16.03 -3.19 8.27
CA LEU A 82 15.27 -4.14 9.08
C LEU A 82 15.89 -5.54 9.05
N GLN A 83 16.39 -5.99 7.89
CA GLN A 83 17.12 -7.26 7.77
C GLN A 83 18.37 -7.28 8.66
N LYS A 84 19.12 -6.16 8.72
CA LYS A 84 20.27 -6.03 9.63
C LYS A 84 19.87 -6.05 11.11
N ILE A 85 18.72 -5.48 11.47
CA ILE A 85 18.18 -5.54 12.84
C ILE A 85 17.67 -6.95 13.18
N ARG A 86 17.15 -7.68 12.18
CA ARG A 86 16.65 -9.05 12.32
C ARG A 86 17.78 -10.09 12.37
N ALA A 87 18.92 -9.83 11.76
CA ALA A 87 20.04 -10.78 11.64
C ALA A 87 20.56 -11.34 12.99
N PRO A 88 20.70 -10.56 14.08
CA PRO A 88 21.17 -11.08 15.38
C PRO A 88 20.20 -12.03 16.08
N PHE A 89 18.99 -12.20 15.55
CA PHE A 89 18.03 -13.15 16.07
C PHE A 89 18.27 -14.51 15.39
N ASP A 90 19.24 -15.25 15.91
CA ASP A 90 19.75 -16.50 15.30
C ASP A 90 18.71 -17.62 15.15
N SER A 91 17.62 -17.57 15.92
CA SER A 91 16.56 -18.59 15.89
C SER A 91 15.31 -18.13 15.14
N ALA A 92 14.55 -19.09 14.61
CA ALA A 92 13.23 -18.85 14.04
C ALA A 92 12.20 -18.44 15.12
N VAL A 93 11.01 -17.98 14.72
CA VAL A 93 9.91 -17.68 15.65
C VAL A 93 9.34 -18.97 16.24
N GLU A 94 9.29 -20.02 15.42
CA GLU A 94 8.80 -21.35 15.74
C GLU A 94 9.62 -22.02 16.84
N GLU A 95 10.93 -21.76 16.87
CA GLU A 95 11.80 -22.20 17.95
C GLU A 95 11.43 -21.54 19.29
N ASP A 96 11.09 -20.25 19.27
CA ASP A 96 10.62 -19.56 20.47
C ASP A 96 9.26 -20.11 20.93
N ASP A 97 8.36 -20.45 20.00
CA ASP A 97 7.09 -21.12 20.29
C ASP A 97 7.31 -22.51 20.93
N ALA A 98 8.24 -23.30 20.38
CA ALA A 98 8.62 -24.59 20.95
C ALA A 98 9.24 -24.48 22.34
N ILE A 99 9.93 -23.37 22.65
CA ILE A 99 10.47 -23.10 23.99
C ILE A 99 9.32 -22.73 24.94
N LEU A 100 8.44 -21.82 24.55
CA LEU A 100 7.34 -21.32 25.40
C LEU A 100 6.32 -22.40 25.78
N THR A 101 6.13 -23.40 24.93
CA THR A 101 5.24 -24.55 25.17
C THR A 101 5.79 -25.56 26.19
N ARG A 102 7.07 -25.47 26.58
CA ARG A 102 7.68 -26.35 27.59
C ARG A 102 7.14 -26.02 28.99
N ARG A 103 6.71 -27.05 29.72
CA ARG A 103 6.00 -26.92 31.01
C ARG A 103 6.79 -26.29 32.18
N ALA A 104 8.11 -26.05 32.07
CA ALA A 104 8.95 -25.70 33.22
C ALA A 104 9.95 -24.54 32.98
N LEU A 105 9.52 -23.44 32.36
CA LEU A 105 10.36 -22.24 32.26
C LEU A 105 10.15 -21.31 33.48
N PRO A 106 11.23 -20.83 34.12
CA PRO A 106 11.15 -19.73 35.09
C PRO A 106 10.48 -18.50 34.47
N ALA A 107 9.73 -17.74 35.27
CA ALA A 107 8.96 -16.59 34.78
C ALA A 107 9.81 -15.57 34.01
N ARG A 108 11.02 -15.26 34.52
CA ARG A 108 11.96 -14.34 33.86
C ARG A 108 12.42 -14.86 32.50
N THR A 109 12.72 -16.16 32.41
CA THR A 109 13.12 -16.80 31.14
C THR A 109 11.97 -16.80 30.15
N ARG A 110 10.75 -17.10 30.61
CA ARG A 110 9.55 -17.05 29.78
C ARG A 110 9.33 -15.65 29.20
N LEU A 111 9.44 -14.59 30.03
CA LEU A 111 9.33 -13.21 29.57
C LEU A 111 10.40 -12.83 28.54
N ALA A 112 11.64 -13.26 28.75
CA ALA A 112 12.72 -12.98 27.79
C ALA A 112 12.48 -13.64 26.43
N VAL A 113 12.04 -14.92 26.42
CA VAL A 113 11.69 -15.63 25.19
C VAL A 113 10.48 -14.98 24.52
N GLN A 114 9.45 -14.60 25.28
CA GLN A 114 8.27 -13.91 24.75
C GLN A 114 8.63 -12.57 24.13
N HIS A 115 9.49 -11.77 24.77
CA HIS A 115 9.93 -10.49 24.22
C HIS A 115 10.73 -10.69 22.91
N ARG A 116 11.66 -11.65 22.89
CA ARG A 116 12.41 -12.02 21.69
C ARG A 116 11.47 -12.42 20.54
N ARG A 117 10.50 -13.28 20.84
CA ARG A 117 9.50 -13.74 19.88
C ARG A 117 8.68 -12.59 19.29
N LEU A 118 8.18 -11.69 20.15
CA LEU A 118 7.40 -10.53 19.72
C LEU A 118 8.22 -9.57 18.86
N ALA A 119 9.50 -9.37 19.19
CA ALA A 119 10.40 -8.55 18.39
C ALA A 119 10.63 -9.14 16.99
N LYS A 120 10.85 -10.46 16.89
CA LYS A 120 10.95 -11.15 15.59
C LYS A 120 9.67 -11.02 14.77
N LEU A 121 8.52 -11.32 15.35
CA LEU A 121 7.22 -11.19 14.69
C LEU A 121 6.96 -9.77 14.17
N LEU A 122 7.38 -8.76 14.93
CA LEU A 122 7.27 -7.37 14.51
C LEU A 122 8.14 -7.08 13.30
N LEU A 123 9.40 -7.49 13.34
CA LEU A 123 10.34 -7.28 12.23
C LEU A 123 9.89 -8.04 10.98
N ASP A 124 9.53 -9.32 11.13
CA ASP A 124 9.08 -10.19 10.04
C ASP A 124 7.81 -9.62 9.40
N GLY A 125 6.82 -9.21 10.20
CA GLY A 125 5.59 -8.57 9.70
C GLY A 125 5.83 -7.23 9.00
N LEU A 126 6.76 -6.40 9.47
CA LEU A 126 7.14 -5.15 8.79
C LEU A 126 7.84 -5.43 7.47
N MET A 127 8.74 -6.41 7.41
CA MET A 127 9.44 -6.79 6.20
C MET A 127 8.47 -7.36 5.15
N GLU A 128 7.55 -8.25 5.56
CA GLU A 128 6.49 -8.77 4.69
C GLU A 128 5.60 -7.65 4.13
N GLY A 129 5.18 -6.72 4.99
CA GLY A 129 4.40 -5.56 4.56
C GLY A 129 5.12 -4.71 3.52
N MET A 130 6.42 -4.45 3.73
CA MET A 130 7.22 -3.69 2.75
C MET A 130 7.47 -4.46 1.46
N HIS A 131 7.67 -5.78 1.51
CA HIS A 131 7.78 -6.59 0.31
C HIS A 131 6.51 -6.51 -0.53
N ALA A 132 5.33 -6.56 0.10
CA ALA A 132 4.06 -6.38 -0.59
C ALA A 132 3.95 -4.98 -1.23
N GLU A 133 4.29 -3.92 -0.50
CA GLU A 133 4.29 -2.55 -1.03
C GLU A 133 5.26 -2.36 -2.20
N LEU A 134 6.47 -2.93 -2.12
CA LEU A 134 7.46 -2.89 -3.19
C LEU A 134 6.96 -3.63 -4.44
N SER A 135 6.40 -4.82 -4.27
CA SER A 135 5.80 -5.57 -5.38
C SER A 135 4.64 -4.82 -6.04
N ASP A 136 3.83 -4.09 -5.24
CA ASP A 136 2.74 -3.28 -5.79
C ASP A 136 3.29 -2.07 -6.57
N LEU A 137 4.33 -1.39 -6.09
CA LEU A 137 5.01 -0.32 -6.82
C LEU A 137 5.64 -0.83 -8.14
N GLU A 138 6.27 -2.01 -8.13
CA GLU A 138 6.82 -2.64 -9.33
C GLU A 138 5.74 -2.96 -10.36
N ARG A 139 4.57 -3.46 -9.91
CA ARG A 139 3.42 -3.70 -10.78
C ARG A 139 2.86 -2.41 -11.38
N GLU A 140 2.76 -1.35 -10.59
CA GLU A 140 2.31 -0.05 -11.06
C GLU A 140 3.27 0.57 -12.09
N ALA A 141 4.58 0.40 -11.89
CA ALA A 141 5.60 0.83 -12.84
C ALA A 141 5.60 0.02 -14.15
N GLN A 142 5.28 -1.28 -14.08
CA GLN A 142 5.20 -2.19 -15.24
C GLN A 142 3.85 -2.15 -15.95
N ALA A 143 2.81 -1.59 -15.33
CA ALA A 143 1.52 -1.44 -15.98
C ALA A 143 1.70 -0.53 -17.21
N PRO A 144 1.43 -1.01 -18.44
CA PRO A 144 1.56 -0.17 -19.63
C PRO A 144 0.66 1.04 -19.42
N ALA A 145 1.24 2.25 -19.52
CA ALA A 145 0.58 3.52 -19.27
C ALA A 145 -0.85 3.53 -19.81
N GLN A 146 -1.81 3.14 -18.96
CA GLN A 146 -3.21 3.21 -19.32
C GLN A 146 -3.52 4.70 -19.31
N LYS A 147 -3.58 5.24 -20.52
CA LYS A 147 -4.11 6.55 -20.88
C LYS A 147 -4.98 7.15 -19.77
N GLY A 148 -4.41 8.13 -19.06
CA GLY A 148 -5.10 9.17 -18.33
C GLY A 148 -6.38 8.76 -17.59
N SER A 149 -6.25 8.06 -16.46
CA SER A 149 -7.27 8.16 -15.42
C SER A 149 -7.04 9.45 -14.62
N LYS A 150 -7.53 10.58 -15.16
CA LYS A 150 -7.71 11.80 -14.38
C LYS A 150 -8.75 11.53 -13.29
N ARG A 151 -8.29 11.09 -12.11
CA ARG A 151 -9.00 11.37 -10.87
C ARG A 151 -8.59 12.78 -10.43
N VAL A 152 -9.52 13.72 -10.62
CA VAL A 152 -9.84 14.94 -9.86
C VAL A 152 -10.31 16.01 -10.84
N GLY A 153 -11.56 16.45 -10.66
CA GLY A 153 -12.12 17.59 -11.38
C GLY A 153 -13.56 17.34 -11.81
N ALA A 154 -14.49 17.64 -10.92
CA ALA A 154 -15.89 17.85 -11.27
C ALA A 154 -15.96 18.86 -12.43
N GLY A 155 -16.40 18.41 -13.59
CA GLY A 155 -16.57 19.23 -14.77
C GLY A 155 -17.51 18.50 -15.71
N TYR A 156 -18.72 19.02 -15.86
CA TYR A 156 -19.74 18.52 -16.78
C TYR A 156 -19.15 18.40 -18.19
N SER A 157 -18.92 17.18 -18.66
CA SER A 157 -18.55 16.91 -20.04
C SER A 157 -19.49 15.85 -20.61
N THR A 158 -20.50 16.33 -21.31
CA THR A 158 -21.40 15.54 -22.16
C THR A 158 -20.65 15.14 -23.43
N SER A 159 -19.93 14.01 -23.40
CA SER A 159 -19.24 13.49 -24.58
C SER A 159 -20.15 12.52 -25.37
N PRO A 160 -20.22 12.64 -26.72
CA PRO A 160 -20.99 11.76 -27.61
C PRO A 160 -20.61 10.27 -27.53
N GLU A 161 -19.48 9.95 -26.90
CA GLU A 161 -19.02 8.58 -26.67
C GLU A 161 -19.86 7.83 -25.62
N ARG A 162 -20.30 8.52 -24.55
CA ARG A 162 -21.22 7.95 -23.56
C ARG A 162 -22.61 7.68 -24.15
N GLN A 163 -23.08 8.53 -25.06
CA GLN A 163 -24.35 8.31 -25.77
C GLN A 163 -24.28 7.06 -26.65
N ARG A 164 -23.12 6.79 -27.28
CA ARG A 164 -22.90 5.57 -28.07
C ARG A 164 -22.84 4.32 -27.19
N GLU A 165 -22.22 4.40 -26.01
CA GLU A 165 -22.20 3.27 -25.07
C GLU A 165 -23.57 3.01 -24.43
N GLU A 166 -24.31 4.04 -24.04
CA GLU A 166 -25.67 3.90 -23.52
C GLU A 166 -26.63 3.37 -24.59
N ALA A 167 -26.53 3.83 -25.84
CA ALA A 167 -27.33 3.30 -26.95
C ALA A 167 -27.04 1.81 -27.20
N LYS A 168 -25.77 1.40 -27.16
CA LYS A 168 -25.37 -0.01 -27.27
C LYS A 168 -25.89 -0.85 -26.10
N ARG A 169 -25.86 -0.32 -24.87
CA ARG A 169 -26.41 -0.99 -23.68
C ARG A 169 -27.93 -1.16 -23.78
N ARG A 170 -28.67 -0.10 -24.14
CA ARG A 170 -30.13 -0.13 -24.33
C ARG A 170 -30.55 -1.11 -25.43
N ALA A 171 -29.84 -1.13 -26.56
CA ALA A 171 -30.11 -2.09 -27.63
C ALA A 171 -29.89 -3.56 -27.19
N LYS A 172 -28.87 -3.81 -26.37
CA LYS A 172 -28.59 -5.15 -25.81
C LYS A 172 -29.66 -5.56 -24.80
N GLU A 173 -30.18 -4.63 -24.02
CA GLU A 173 -31.24 -4.87 -23.04
C GLU A 173 -32.59 -5.14 -23.71
N GLN A 174 -32.96 -4.38 -24.74
CA GLN A 174 -34.17 -4.62 -25.54
C GLN A 174 -34.16 -6.00 -26.20
N ARG A 175 -33.02 -6.42 -26.77
CA ARG A 175 -32.89 -7.79 -27.32
C ARG A 175 -33.10 -8.87 -26.27
N ARG A 176 -32.61 -8.66 -25.04
CA ARG A 176 -32.82 -9.61 -23.92
C ARG A 176 -34.30 -9.69 -23.53
N GLN A 177 -35.00 -8.57 -23.52
CA GLN A 177 -36.44 -8.53 -23.23
C GLN A 177 -37.26 -9.23 -24.33
N GLN A 178 -36.95 -9.01 -25.61
CA GLN A 178 -37.62 -9.70 -26.72
C GLN A 178 -37.43 -11.23 -26.65
N VAL A 179 -36.21 -11.69 -26.33
CA VAL A 179 -35.95 -13.13 -26.16
C VAL A 179 -36.71 -13.71 -24.95
N ARG A 180 -36.86 -12.95 -23.86
CA ARG A 180 -37.67 -13.37 -22.70
C ARG A 180 -39.15 -13.51 -23.08
N GLN A 181 -39.72 -12.51 -23.74
CA GLN A 181 -41.12 -12.55 -24.19
C GLN A 181 -41.39 -13.69 -25.18
N GLN A 182 -40.46 -13.97 -26.10
CA GLN A 182 -40.61 -15.12 -27.01
C GLN A 182 -40.55 -16.47 -26.26
N ARG A 183 -39.76 -16.57 -25.19
CA ARG A 183 -39.72 -17.78 -24.37
C ARG A 183 -40.99 -17.95 -23.54
N GLU A 184 -41.52 -16.87 -22.97
CA GLU A 184 -42.79 -16.88 -22.26
C GLU A 184 -43.94 -17.29 -23.18
N LYS A 185 -44.07 -16.69 -24.36
CA LYS A 185 -45.08 -17.09 -25.36
C LYS A 185 -44.96 -18.57 -25.77
N ARG A 186 -43.74 -19.08 -25.99
CA ARG A 186 -43.53 -20.51 -26.29
C ARG A 186 -43.89 -21.42 -25.11
N LEU A 187 -43.73 -20.97 -23.88
CA LEU A 187 -44.13 -21.71 -22.69
C LEU A 187 -45.66 -21.69 -22.53
N GLU A 188 -46.30 -20.55 -22.78
CA GLU A 188 -47.77 -20.41 -22.80
C GLU A 188 -48.40 -21.30 -23.88
N GLU A 189 -47.88 -21.28 -25.11
CA GLU A 189 -48.31 -22.15 -26.21
C GLU A 189 -48.14 -23.63 -25.86
N ARG A 190 -47.02 -24.00 -25.22
CA ARG A 190 -46.78 -25.37 -24.75
C ARG A 190 -47.70 -25.77 -23.59
N SER A 191 -48.08 -24.84 -22.71
CA SER A 191 -49.06 -25.12 -21.65
C SER A 191 -50.47 -25.25 -22.22
N ALA A 192 -50.84 -24.43 -23.21
CA ALA A 192 -52.13 -24.51 -23.88
C ALA A 192 -52.32 -25.81 -24.67
N GLN A 193 -51.24 -26.32 -25.30
CA GLN A 193 -51.23 -27.62 -25.97
C GLN A 193 -51.26 -28.82 -25.01
N ARG A 194 -50.96 -28.64 -23.72
CA ARG A 194 -51.06 -29.69 -22.70
C ARG A 194 -52.42 -29.74 -21.99
N SER A 195 -53.26 -28.72 -22.20
CA SER A 195 -54.60 -28.59 -21.62
C SER A 195 -55.74 -28.90 -22.61
N LEU A 196 -55.40 -29.38 -23.81
CA LEU A 196 -56.31 -30.01 -24.78
C LEU A 196 -55.99 -31.52 -24.83
#